data_AF-A0A3S0Q2V6-F1
#
_entry.id   AF-A0A3S0Q2V6-F1
#
_cell.length_a   1.000
_cell.length_b   1.000
_cell.length_c   1.000
_cell.angle_alpha   90.00
_cell.angle_beta   90.00
_cell.angle_gamma   90.00
#
_symmetry.space_group_name_H-M   'P 1'
#
loop_
_entity.id
_entity.type
_entity.pdbx_description
1 polymer ?
#
loop_
_entity_poly.entity_id
_entity_poly.type
_entity_poly.pdbx_seq_one_letter_code
_entity_poly.pdbx_strand_id
1 'polypeptide(L)'
;MSKNSGFTLIELVVVIVILGVLAVTAAPRFLNYQRDAHLSVADGAFASFEAGVTMYHDKWLTEGEPTGIVDYGEGDVYPSTTGFPISVNQPPLVPNNNDNIQIRGGDCVSLWNAMVDTDLAIRSQHSGSGAVLPSEEQIVSWYTSSNECYYYYYTPSFNISEPLPILYYSPLTGETRQAMEMASSS
;
A
#
# COMPACT_ATOMS: atom_id res chain seq x y z
N MET A 1 26.48 23.69 -55.45
CA MET A 1 25.24 24.31 -54.93
C MET A 1 24.37 23.20 -54.37
N SER A 2 24.27 23.10 -53.04
CA SER A 2 23.34 22.20 -52.38
C SER A 2 21.92 22.75 -52.52
N LYS A 3 21.04 22.03 -53.21
CA LYS A 3 19.59 22.31 -53.20
C LYS A 3 19.07 21.97 -51.81
N ASN A 4 18.81 22.98 -50.98
CA ASN A 4 18.03 22.79 -49.77
C ASN A 4 16.58 22.48 -50.20
N SER A 5 16.22 21.20 -50.16
CA SER A 5 14.84 20.75 -50.31
C SER A 5 14.06 21.23 -49.09
N GLY A 6 13.27 22.29 -49.23
CA GLY A 6 12.35 22.73 -48.20
C GLY A 6 11.22 21.72 -48.01
N PHE A 7 10.79 21.53 -46.76
CA PHE A 7 9.65 20.68 -46.42
C PHE A 7 8.35 21.29 -46.99
N THR A 8 7.45 20.47 -47.53
CA THR A 8 6.20 20.98 -48.12
C THR A 8 5.14 21.19 -47.05
N LEU A 9 4.27 22.19 -47.22
CA LEU A 9 3.18 22.46 -46.26
C LEU A 9 2.23 21.25 -46.12
N ILE A 10 1.99 20.51 -47.20
CA ILE A 10 1.12 19.32 -47.16
C ILE A 10 1.72 18.19 -46.33
N GLU A 11 3.04 18.01 -46.38
CA GLU A 11 3.74 16.98 -45.61
C GLU A 11 3.62 17.28 -44.10
N LEU A 12 3.69 18.54 -43.71
CA LEU A 12 3.44 18.97 -42.33
C LEU A 12 2.01 18.68 -41.89
N VAL A 13 1.04 19.02 -42.75
CA VAL A 13 -0.39 18.84 -42.46
C VAL A 13 -0.75 17.35 -42.32
N VAL A 14 -0.22 16.49 -43.18
CA VAL A 14 -0.48 15.05 -43.09
C VAL A 14 0.10 14.46 -41.80
N VAL A 15 1.30 14.90 -41.39
CA VAL A 15 1.91 14.44 -40.13
C VAL A 15 1.08 14.81 -38.91
N ILE A 16 0.61 16.07 -38.80
CA ILE A 16 -0.22 16.47 -37.65
C ILE A 16 -1.57 15.74 -37.63
N VAL A 17 -2.16 15.44 -38.80
CA VAL A 17 -3.41 14.68 -38.89
C VAL A 17 -3.21 13.25 -38.42
N ILE A 18 -2.14 12.59 -38.88
CA ILE A 18 -1.79 11.22 -38.43
C ILE A 18 -1.55 11.20 -36.92
N LEU A 19 -0.76 12.14 -36.39
CA LEU A 19 -0.52 12.26 -34.95
C LEU A 19 -1.81 12.53 -34.16
N GLY A 20 -2.74 13.33 -34.71
CA GLY A 20 -4.04 13.58 -34.10
C GLY A 20 -4.90 12.31 -33.98
N VAL A 21 -4.98 11.50 -35.03
CA VAL A 21 -5.74 10.24 -35.01
C VAL A 21 -5.11 9.21 -34.06
N LEU A 22 -3.77 9.11 -34.05
CA LEU A 22 -3.06 8.23 -33.14
C LEU A 22 -3.25 8.67 -31.68
N ALA A 23 -3.23 9.97 -31.39
CA ALA A 23 -3.43 10.48 -30.04
C ALA A 23 -4.83 10.15 -29.49
N VAL A 24 -5.89 10.37 -30.29
CA VAL A 24 -7.27 10.11 -29.88
C VAL A 24 -7.53 8.62 -29.60
N THR A 25 -6.89 7.73 -30.37
CA THR A 25 -7.06 6.28 -30.20
C THR A 25 -6.18 5.69 -29.09
N ALA A 26 -5.01 6.26 -28.84
CA ALA A 26 -4.07 5.79 -27.80
C ALA A 26 -4.42 6.28 -26.39
N ALA A 27 -4.94 7.51 -26.23
CA ALA A 27 -5.24 8.12 -24.94
C ALA A 27 -6.11 7.23 -23.99
N PRO A 28 -7.26 6.68 -24.41
CA PRO A 28 -8.09 5.86 -23.51
C PRO A 28 -7.41 4.55 -23.09
N ARG A 29 -6.56 3.96 -23.96
CA ARG A 29 -5.80 2.74 -23.62
C ARG A 29 -4.68 3.04 -22.63
N PHE A 30 -4.00 4.17 -22.81
CA PHE A 30 -2.94 4.60 -21.91
C PHE A 30 -3.44 4.78 -20.48
N LEU A 31 -4.60 5.40 -20.28
CA LEU A 31 -5.22 5.55 -18.96
C LEU A 31 -5.53 4.20 -18.28
N ASN A 32 -6.01 3.21 -19.05
CA ASN A 32 -6.24 1.86 -18.51
C ASN A 32 -4.93 1.17 -18.11
N TYR A 33 -3.87 1.27 -18.93
CA TYR A 33 -2.58 0.69 -18.58
C TYR A 33 -1.95 1.31 -17.34
N GLN A 34 -2.12 2.61 -17.12
CA GLN A 34 -1.69 3.24 -15.88
C GLN A 34 -2.43 2.67 -14.68
N ARG A 35 -3.75 2.49 -14.76
CA ARG A 35 -4.54 1.89 -13.67
C ARG A 35 -4.11 0.45 -13.40
N ASP A 36 -3.96 -0.37 -14.43
CA ASP A 36 -3.55 -1.76 -14.29
C ASP A 36 -2.13 -1.86 -13.68
N ALA A 37 -1.23 -0.94 -14.06
CA ALA A 37 0.10 -0.85 -13.45
C ALA A 37 0.03 -0.50 -11.95
N HIS A 38 -0.84 0.45 -11.57
CA HIS A 38 -1.05 0.80 -10.17
C HIS A 38 -1.63 -0.34 -9.35
N LEU A 39 -2.58 -1.10 -9.90
CA LEU A 39 -3.11 -2.31 -9.26
C LEU A 39 -2.02 -3.36 -9.06
N SER A 40 -1.18 -3.59 -10.08
CA SER A 40 -0.04 -4.52 -9.95
C SER A 40 0.98 -4.08 -8.90
N VAL A 41 1.17 -2.76 -8.70
CA VAL A 41 2.02 -2.22 -7.63
C VAL A 41 1.40 -2.47 -6.27
N ALA A 42 0.08 -2.27 -6.13
CA ALA A 42 -0.64 -2.54 -4.88
C ALA A 42 -0.54 -4.03 -4.51
N ASP A 43 -0.84 -4.93 -5.45
CA ASP A 43 -0.77 -6.38 -5.24
C ASP A 43 0.66 -6.82 -4.87
N GLY A 44 1.67 -6.26 -5.55
CA GLY A 44 3.07 -6.54 -5.25
C GLY A 44 3.48 -6.08 -3.84
N ALA A 45 3.05 -4.88 -3.43
CA ALA A 45 3.31 -4.38 -2.09
C ALA A 45 2.59 -5.19 -1.01
N PHE A 46 1.34 -5.59 -1.24
CA PHE A 46 0.60 -6.45 -0.31
C PHE A 46 1.20 -7.85 -0.19
N ALA A 47 1.64 -8.44 -1.30
CA ALA A 47 2.36 -9.72 -1.28
C ALA A 47 3.71 -9.60 -0.55
N SER A 48 4.42 -8.48 -0.73
CA SER A 48 5.65 -8.20 0.01
C SER A 48 5.40 -8.09 1.52
N PHE A 49 4.30 -7.46 1.93
CA PHE A 49 3.92 -7.36 3.33
C PHE A 49 3.64 -8.74 3.93
N GLU A 50 2.87 -9.58 3.24
CA GLU A 50 2.57 -10.96 3.66
C GLU A 50 3.84 -11.82 3.78
N ALA A 51 4.75 -11.69 2.81
CA ALA A 51 6.04 -12.36 2.88
C ALA A 51 6.86 -11.88 4.08
N GLY A 52 6.86 -10.57 4.35
CA GLY A 52 7.55 -9.99 5.50
C GLY A 52 7.02 -10.49 6.85
N VAL A 53 5.70 -10.56 7.00
CA VAL A 53 5.02 -11.14 8.17
C VAL A 53 5.39 -12.61 8.36
N THR A 54 5.41 -13.39 7.27
CA THR A 54 5.77 -14.82 7.31
C THR A 54 7.23 -15.01 7.74
N MET A 55 8.15 -14.25 7.14
CA MET A 55 9.58 -14.32 7.48
C MET A 55 9.86 -13.88 8.92
N TYR A 56 9.15 -12.86 9.41
CA TYR A 56 9.18 -12.48 10.81
C TYR A 56 8.77 -13.64 11.72
N HIS A 57 7.65 -14.29 11.41
CA HIS A 57 7.12 -15.39 12.21
C HIS A 57 8.08 -16.60 12.21
N ASP A 58 8.66 -16.93 11.06
CA ASP A 58 9.69 -17.97 10.96
C ASP A 58 10.90 -17.64 11.85
N LYS A 59 11.35 -16.37 11.85
CA LYS A 59 12.44 -15.94 12.74
C LYS A 59 12.05 -16.11 14.21
N TRP A 60 10.86 -15.68 14.60
CA TRP A 60 10.33 -15.84 15.96
C TRP A 60 10.33 -17.32 16.41
N LEU A 61 9.91 -18.25 15.54
CA LEU A 61 9.96 -19.68 15.81
C LEU A 61 11.40 -20.18 15.99
N THR A 62 12.33 -19.72 15.15
CA THR A 62 13.75 -20.14 15.24
C THR A 62 14.47 -19.61 16.48
N GLU A 63 14.01 -18.49 17.03
CA GLU A 63 14.54 -17.88 18.26
C GLU A 63 13.93 -18.49 19.53
N GLY A 64 13.01 -19.44 19.40
CA GLY A 64 12.39 -20.13 20.52
C GLY A 64 11.24 -19.36 21.17
N GLU A 65 10.42 -18.71 20.34
CA GLU A 65 9.18 -18.04 20.73
C GLU A 65 9.39 -16.91 21.76
N PRO A 66 10.30 -15.95 21.50
CA PRO A 66 10.56 -14.87 22.44
C PRO A 66 9.32 -14.00 22.66
N THR A 67 9.13 -13.53 23.90
CA THR A 67 8.10 -12.54 24.23
C THR A 67 8.58 -11.09 24.02
N GLY A 68 9.88 -10.93 23.74
CA GLY A 68 10.54 -9.64 23.51
C GLY A 68 10.70 -9.32 22.03
N ILE A 69 11.60 -8.39 21.74
CA ILE A 69 11.90 -7.93 20.37
C ILE A 69 12.46 -9.10 19.55
N VAL A 70 11.96 -9.24 18.32
CA VAL A 70 12.55 -10.10 17.29
C VAL A 70 13.26 -9.19 16.30
N ASP A 71 14.53 -9.46 16.05
CA ASP A 71 15.39 -8.65 15.17
C ASP A 71 15.00 -8.85 13.70
N TYR A 72 14.01 -8.12 13.19
CA TYR A 72 13.55 -8.28 11.81
C TYR A 72 13.09 -6.94 11.23
N GLY A 73 13.55 -6.63 10.02
CA GLY A 73 13.19 -5.41 9.32
C GLY A 73 13.75 -4.17 10.01
N GLU A 74 13.06 -3.04 9.85
CA GLU A 74 13.44 -1.76 10.43
C GLU A 74 12.74 -1.51 11.77
N GLY A 75 13.53 -1.23 12.81
CA GLY A 75 13.06 -0.91 14.16
C GLY A 75 12.87 -2.13 15.08
N ASP A 76 12.51 -1.85 16.33
CA ASP A 76 12.31 -2.89 17.35
C ASP A 76 10.92 -3.52 17.18
N VAL A 77 10.82 -4.61 16.42
CA VAL A 77 9.55 -5.28 16.15
C VAL A 77 9.18 -6.23 17.28
N TYR A 78 7.97 -6.07 17.82
CA TYR A 78 7.41 -6.89 18.89
C TYR A 78 6.44 -7.93 18.32
N PRO A 79 6.47 -9.18 18.82
CA PRO A 79 5.51 -10.21 18.47
C PRO A 79 4.22 -10.10 19.29
N SER A 80 3.13 -10.61 18.73
CA SER A 80 1.92 -10.96 19.47
C SER A 80 2.13 -12.25 20.27
N THR A 81 1.11 -12.67 21.02
CA THR A 81 1.11 -13.97 21.73
C THR A 81 1.24 -15.18 20.80
N THR A 82 0.94 -15.02 19.51
CA THR A 82 1.05 -16.06 18.49
C THR A 82 2.28 -15.91 17.61
N GLY A 83 3.17 -14.95 17.91
CA GLY A 83 4.45 -14.82 17.23
C GLY A 83 4.41 -14.03 15.91
N PHE A 84 3.32 -13.30 15.65
CA PHE A 84 3.21 -12.43 14.48
C PHE A 84 3.49 -10.96 14.85
N PRO A 85 4.03 -10.14 13.95
CA PRO A 85 4.44 -8.78 14.28
C PRO A 85 3.22 -7.90 14.59
N ILE A 86 3.23 -7.21 15.73
CA ILE A 86 2.07 -6.42 16.21
C ILE A 86 2.35 -4.94 16.43
N SER A 87 3.60 -4.58 16.71
CA SER A 87 4.00 -3.18 16.93
C SER A 87 5.50 -3.02 16.76
N VAL A 88 5.94 -1.80 16.50
CA VAL A 88 7.36 -1.48 16.25
C VAL A 88 7.78 -0.31 17.13
N ASN A 89 8.98 -0.36 17.71
CA ASN A 89 9.58 0.66 18.59
C ASN A 89 8.83 0.96 19.89
N GLN A 90 7.75 0.24 20.16
CA GLN A 90 6.98 0.34 21.39
C GLN A 90 6.31 -0.99 21.67
N PRO A 91 6.31 -1.46 22.94
CA PRO A 91 5.62 -2.69 23.31
C PRO A 91 4.11 -2.63 22.96
N PRO A 92 3.49 -3.78 22.68
CA PRO A 92 2.05 -3.85 22.47
C PRO A 92 1.29 -3.40 23.71
N LEU A 93 0.15 -2.73 23.52
CA LEU A 93 -0.71 -2.34 24.64
C LEU A 93 -1.44 -3.57 25.16
N VAL A 94 -1.32 -3.83 26.47
CA VAL A 94 -2.02 -4.92 27.15
C VAL A 94 -2.94 -4.31 28.21
N PRO A 95 -4.19 -3.95 27.85
CA PRO A 95 -5.13 -3.36 28.79
C PRO A 95 -5.67 -4.48 29.68
N ASN A 96 -5.21 -4.49 30.94
CA ASN A 96 -5.75 -5.30 32.02
C ASN A 96 -5.73 -6.82 31.78
N ASN A 97 -4.58 -7.49 31.97
CA ASN A 97 -4.41 -8.93 32.27
C ASN A 97 -5.24 -9.99 31.50
N ASN A 98 -5.94 -9.64 30.40
CA ASN A 98 -6.96 -10.47 29.76
C ASN A 98 -6.65 -10.73 28.27
N ASP A 99 -5.36 -10.87 27.89
CA ASP A 99 -4.87 -11.19 26.52
C ASP A 99 -5.46 -10.38 25.35
N ASN A 100 -6.20 -9.30 25.62
CA ASN A 100 -6.81 -8.47 24.61
C ASN A 100 -5.82 -7.41 24.16
N ILE A 101 -4.87 -7.83 23.31
CA ILE A 101 -3.84 -6.91 22.81
C ILE A 101 -4.50 -5.80 22.02
N GLN A 102 -4.18 -4.54 22.34
CA GLN A 102 -4.67 -3.38 21.62
C GLN A 102 -3.63 -2.88 20.62
N ILE A 103 -4.07 -2.70 19.38
CA ILE A 103 -3.29 -2.03 18.33
C ILE A 103 -3.57 -0.53 18.39
N ARG A 104 -2.53 0.28 18.30
CA ARG A 104 -2.66 1.72 18.05
C ARG A 104 -2.66 1.94 16.55
N GLY A 105 -3.38 2.94 16.05
CA GLY A 105 -3.37 3.21 14.61
C GLY A 105 -2.01 3.57 14.02
N GLY A 106 -1.10 4.12 14.83
CA GLY A 106 0.31 4.31 14.44
C GLY A 106 1.13 3.02 14.35
N ASP A 107 0.71 1.93 15.02
CA ASP A 107 1.39 0.65 14.94
C ASP A 107 1.24 0.04 13.54
N CYS A 108 0.06 0.12 12.92
CA CYS A 108 -0.14 -0.39 11.56
C CYS A 108 0.76 0.31 10.54
N VAL A 109 0.94 1.63 10.67
CA VAL A 109 1.85 2.41 9.82
C VAL A 109 3.30 1.98 10.04
N SER A 110 3.70 1.80 11.29
CA SER A 110 5.07 1.40 11.63
C SER A 110 5.36 -0.04 11.20
N LEU A 111 4.38 -0.93 11.31
CA LEU A 111 4.46 -2.31 10.82
C LEU A 111 4.64 -2.36 9.31
N TRP A 112 3.92 -1.55 8.54
CA TRP A 112 4.12 -1.48 7.10
C TRP A 112 5.56 -1.15 6.74
N ASN A 113 6.12 -0.10 7.35
CA ASN A 113 7.51 0.30 7.10
C ASN A 113 8.53 -0.74 7.57
N ALA A 114 8.21 -1.55 8.58
CA ALA A 114 9.10 -2.61 9.06
C ALA A 114 9.03 -3.89 8.21
N MET A 115 7.85 -4.21 7.66
CA MET A 115 7.62 -5.46 6.92
C MET A 115 7.89 -5.35 5.42
N VAL A 116 7.88 -4.13 4.87
CA VAL A 116 7.91 -3.89 3.43
C VAL A 116 9.05 -2.95 3.06
N ASP A 117 9.90 -3.40 2.14
CA ASP A 117 10.92 -2.56 1.48
C ASP A 117 10.34 -1.97 0.19
N THR A 118 9.55 -0.91 0.31
CA THR A 118 8.96 -0.20 -0.84
C THR A 118 9.05 1.32 -0.68
N ASP A 119 9.06 2.03 -1.80
CA ASP A 119 8.96 3.48 -1.86
C ASP A 119 7.52 4.01 -1.65
N LEU A 120 6.57 3.15 -1.27
CA LEU A 120 5.18 3.57 -1.08
C LEU A 120 5.03 4.35 0.22
N ALA A 121 4.73 5.64 0.09
CA ALA A 121 4.47 6.49 1.24
C ALA A 121 3.18 6.04 1.94
N ILE A 122 3.24 5.95 3.27
CA ILE A 122 2.14 5.55 4.13
C ILE A 122 1.82 6.62 5.16
N ARG A 123 0.53 6.85 5.41
CA ARG A 123 0.04 7.64 6.54
C ARG A 123 -1.03 6.92 7.35
N SER A 124 -1.22 7.42 8.57
CA SER A 124 -2.38 7.08 9.39
C SER A 124 -3.64 7.81 8.89
N GLN A 125 -4.79 7.12 8.84
CA GLN A 125 -6.07 7.74 8.47
C GLN A 125 -6.44 8.93 9.35
N HIS A 126 -6.12 8.86 10.65
CA HIS A 126 -6.44 9.92 11.62
C HIS A 126 -5.36 11.02 11.72
N SER A 127 -4.33 10.96 10.87
CA SER A 127 -3.49 12.11 10.59
C SER A 127 -4.21 13.00 9.56
N GLY A 128 -4.80 14.11 9.99
CA GLY A 128 -5.49 15.05 9.10
C GLY A 128 -7.02 14.95 9.12
N SER A 129 -7.66 14.74 7.96
CA SER A 129 -9.12 14.82 7.79
C SER A 129 -9.90 13.65 8.43
N GLY A 130 -9.22 12.57 8.81
CA GLY A 130 -9.87 11.33 9.26
C GLY A 130 -10.47 10.49 8.13
N ALA A 131 -10.34 10.94 6.88
CA ALA A 131 -10.80 10.22 5.70
C ALA A 131 -9.65 9.46 5.01
N VAL A 132 -10.02 8.41 4.28
CA VAL A 132 -9.09 7.70 3.40
C VAL A 132 -8.83 8.51 2.13
N LEU A 133 -9.86 9.16 1.59
CA LEU A 133 -9.77 9.97 0.37
C LEU A 133 -10.18 11.44 0.57
N PRO A 134 -9.55 12.39 -0.17
CA PRO A 134 -8.33 12.21 -0.95
C PRO A 134 -7.11 12.01 -0.03
N SER A 135 -6.03 11.41 -0.57
CA SER A 135 -4.77 11.21 0.14
C SER A 135 -3.60 11.72 -0.69
N GLU A 136 -2.58 12.31 -0.06
CA GLU A 136 -1.32 12.65 -0.73
C GLU A 136 -0.39 11.43 -0.80
N GLU A 137 -0.53 10.52 0.16
CA GLU A 137 0.20 9.26 0.26
C GLU A 137 -0.55 8.11 -0.40
N GLN A 138 0.20 7.13 -0.89
CA GLN A 138 -0.31 5.97 -1.61
C GLN A 138 -0.96 4.95 -0.69
N ILE A 139 -0.50 4.84 0.55
CA ILE A 139 -1.10 3.94 1.55
C ILE A 139 -1.73 4.75 2.67
N VAL A 140 -2.98 4.45 2.98
CA VAL A 140 -3.65 4.96 4.18
C VAL A 140 -4.01 3.80 5.07
N SER A 141 -3.52 3.84 6.31
CA SER A 141 -3.69 2.74 7.26
C SER A 141 -4.35 3.16 8.56
N TRP A 142 -5.05 2.21 9.15
CA TRP A 142 -5.58 2.27 10.50
C TRP A 142 -5.87 0.84 10.97
N TYR A 143 -6.70 0.70 12.02
CA TYR A 143 -7.07 -0.58 12.61
C TYR A 143 -8.58 -0.69 12.82
N THR A 144 -9.08 -1.93 12.84
CA THR A 144 -10.47 -2.26 13.12
C THR A 144 -10.72 -2.41 14.63
N SER A 145 -11.98 -2.52 15.04
CA SER A 145 -12.33 -2.85 16.42
C SER A 145 -11.92 -4.26 16.86
N SER A 146 -11.60 -5.14 15.90
CA SER A 146 -11.09 -6.51 16.11
C SER A 146 -9.56 -6.57 16.22
N ASN A 147 -8.87 -5.43 16.29
CA ASN A 147 -7.41 -5.35 16.27
C ASN A 147 -6.80 -5.95 14.99
N GLU A 148 -7.38 -5.62 13.83
CA GLU A 148 -6.79 -5.93 12.53
C GLU A 148 -6.32 -4.63 11.90
N CYS A 149 -5.10 -4.60 11.37
CA CYS A 149 -4.63 -3.50 10.56
C CYS A 149 -5.26 -3.58 9.17
N TYR A 150 -5.57 -2.43 8.58
CA TYR A 150 -5.90 -2.35 7.18
C TYR A 150 -5.06 -1.30 6.46
N TYR A 151 -4.86 -1.53 5.17
CA TYR A 151 -4.00 -0.72 4.29
C TYR A 151 -4.74 -0.46 2.98
N TYR A 152 -5.28 0.74 2.81
CA TYR A 152 -5.87 1.16 1.54
C TYR A 152 -4.79 1.67 0.60
N TYR A 153 -4.79 1.18 -0.64
CA TYR A 153 -3.96 1.71 -1.71
C TYR A 153 -4.73 2.75 -2.53
N TYR A 154 -4.14 3.93 -2.71
CA TYR A 154 -4.69 5.04 -3.46
C TYR A 154 -3.69 5.59 -4.49
N THR A 155 -4.23 5.97 -5.65
CA THR A 155 -3.56 6.78 -6.68
C THR A 155 -4.58 7.75 -7.25
N PRO A 156 -4.18 8.95 -7.73
CA PRO A 156 -5.07 9.88 -8.42
C PRO A 156 -5.84 9.29 -9.60
N SER A 157 -5.43 8.12 -10.12
CA SER A 157 -6.16 7.40 -11.16
C SER A 157 -7.48 6.79 -10.67
N PHE A 158 -7.69 6.62 -9.36
CA PHE A 158 -8.94 6.11 -8.77
C PHE A 158 -9.94 7.23 -8.48
N ASN A 159 -11.22 6.94 -8.74
CA ASN A 159 -12.32 7.82 -8.39
C ASN A 159 -12.88 7.49 -7.02
N ILE A 160 -13.44 8.49 -6.34
CA ILE A 160 -14.09 8.36 -5.02
C ILE A 160 -15.28 7.39 -4.99
N SER A 161 -15.85 7.08 -6.16
CA SER A 161 -17.00 6.18 -6.33
C SER A 161 -16.59 4.77 -6.78
N GLU A 162 -15.29 4.46 -6.79
CA GLU A 162 -14.75 3.15 -7.15
C GLU A 162 -14.15 2.49 -5.90
N PRO A 163 -14.27 1.16 -5.73
CA PRO A 163 -13.58 0.47 -4.66
C PRO A 163 -12.06 0.54 -4.86
N LEU A 164 -11.32 0.63 -3.75
CA LEU A 164 -9.86 0.63 -3.72
C LEU A 164 -9.33 -0.73 -3.27
N PRO A 165 -8.12 -1.11 -3.70
CA PRO A 165 -7.42 -2.25 -3.13
C PRO A 165 -7.17 -2.01 -1.64
N ILE A 166 -7.49 -3.03 -0.84
CA ILE A 166 -7.25 -3.03 0.60
C ILE A 166 -6.63 -4.36 1.03
N LEU A 167 -5.62 -4.26 1.89
CA LEU A 167 -5.06 -5.39 2.63
C LEU A 167 -5.47 -5.32 4.08
N TYR A 168 -6.03 -6.40 4.61
CA TYR A 168 -6.21 -6.63 6.04
C TYR A 168 -5.11 -7.54 6.57
N TYR A 169 -4.70 -7.30 7.81
CA TYR A 169 -3.74 -8.12 8.52
C TYR A 169 -4.15 -8.26 9.98
N SER A 170 -4.22 -9.50 10.46
CA SER A 170 -4.51 -9.84 11.86
C SER A 170 -3.22 -10.25 12.58
N PRO A 171 -2.69 -9.43 13.50
CA PRO A 171 -1.50 -9.81 14.27
C PRO A 171 -1.71 -10.96 15.25
N LEU A 172 -2.95 -11.37 15.52
CA LEU A 172 -3.24 -12.50 16.39
C LEU A 172 -3.25 -13.83 15.65
N THR A 173 -3.53 -13.84 14.35
CA THR A 173 -3.60 -15.07 13.55
C THR A 173 -2.54 -15.15 12.47
N GLY A 174 -1.91 -14.02 12.12
CA GLY A 174 -1.02 -13.90 10.97
C GLY A 174 -1.74 -13.84 9.63
N GLU A 175 -3.08 -13.95 9.62
CA GLU A 175 -3.85 -14.01 8.38
C GLU A 175 -3.86 -12.65 7.68
N THR A 176 -3.61 -12.68 6.37
CA THR A 176 -3.77 -11.56 5.46
C THR A 176 -5.00 -11.78 4.59
N ARG A 177 -5.73 -10.70 4.27
CA ARG A 177 -6.85 -10.74 3.32
C ARG A 177 -6.84 -9.53 2.43
N GLN A 178 -6.75 -9.76 1.12
CA GLN A 178 -6.88 -8.72 0.11
C GLN A 178 -8.33 -8.62 -0.37
N ALA A 179 -8.81 -7.40 -0.58
CA ALA A 179 -10.15 -7.12 -1.09
C ALA A 179 -10.20 -5.82 -1.88
N MET A 180 -11.35 -5.53 -2.48
CA MET A 180 -11.67 -4.25 -3.11
C MET A 180 -12.86 -3.65 -2.36
N GLU A 181 -12.65 -2.52 -1.67
CA GLU A 181 -13.67 -1.94 -0.78
C GLU A 181 -13.83 -0.43 -0.99
N MET A 182 -15.03 0.08 -0.72
CA MET A 182 -15.33 1.51 -0.78
C MET A 182 -14.64 2.22 0.39
N ALA A 183 -13.83 3.22 0.09
CA ALA A 183 -13.11 4.01 1.08
C ALA A 183 -13.95 5.19 1.59
N SER A 184 -13.73 5.59 2.84
CA SER A 184 -14.33 6.82 3.37
C SER A 184 -13.73 8.05 2.69
N SER A 185 -14.58 9.00 2.34
CA SER A 185 -14.18 10.28 1.77
C SER A 185 -14.61 11.45 2.64
N SER A 186 -13.77 12.48 2.73
CA SER A 186 -14.09 13.75 3.38
C SER A 186 -15.07 14.60 2.57
#